data_AF-A0A971VDA7-F1
#
_entry.id   AF-A0A971VDA7-F1
#
_cell.length_a   1.000
_cell.length_b   1.000
_cell.length_c   1.000
_cell.angle_alpha   90.00
_cell.angle_beta   90.00
_cell.angle_gamma   90.00
#
_symmetry.space_group_name_H-M   'P 1'
#
loop_
_entity.id
_entity.type
_entity.pdbx_description
1 polymer ?
#
loop_
_entity_poly.entity_id
_entity_poly.type
_entity_poly.pdbx_seq_one_letter_code
_entity_poly.pdbx_strand_id
1 'polypeptide(L)'
;MSWATDEISSFYDNENFTMQWCFLGESLRNSVHDKGKHGYTGIWGGKGASFHHNLIAHSDSRNPRFCGSRYSNRPDLELVDFRNNLIYNWGANSGYAGEGGSYNMVNNYYKPGPASSNRTRIFQPYADDGKNAQPAGVWGTFYVAGNLNSQYANITEDNWLGITPSPTSKDKAELKSDIEFAKGQITTHPTDKAYDLVLSYAGASFSRDAVDERIVGEVEDGTFTYVGSNGSTNGLIDSQADVGGWPLLYSASAPLDSDGDGMPDDWEEAKGLNPNDAADGIMLTLNSAYTNVEVYLNSLVKDIVAAKRVGGLANYYDTFDIASSTGDIYANAAQVVVFPQPADRQINITASEPMSRIEIFNLNGSLVMAESAEGFTHSSGISHLPQGVFFVKIGFDNGATQVLKIVKR
;
A
#
# COMPACT_ATOMS: atom_id res chain seq x y z
N MET A 1 15.78 -2.40 4.26
CA MET A 1 16.98 -1.96 3.49
C MET A 1 17.47 -0.68 4.13
N SER A 2 18.73 -0.64 4.53
CA SER A 2 19.31 0.47 5.29
C SER A 2 20.79 0.66 5.00
N TRP A 3 21.35 1.79 5.45
CA TRP A 3 22.79 2.06 5.48
C TRP A 3 23.49 2.05 4.11
N ALA A 4 22.81 2.55 3.08
CA ALA A 4 23.39 2.78 1.76
C ALA A 4 24.16 4.11 1.71
N THR A 5 25.23 4.16 0.90
CA THR A 5 26.08 5.34 0.70
C THR A 5 25.61 6.26 -0.43
N ASP A 6 24.80 5.75 -1.37
CA ASP A 6 24.17 6.54 -2.44
C ASP A 6 22.66 6.60 -2.19
N GLU A 7 21.88 5.71 -2.80
CA GLU A 7 20.46 5.50 -2.45
C GLU A 7 20.20 4.14 -1.82
N ILE A 8 19.26 4.11 -0.87
CA ILE A 8 18.81 2.86 -0.24
C ILE A 8 18.17 1.93 -1.27
N SER A 9 17.33 2.48 -2.15
CA SER A 9 16.51 1.68 -3.07
C SER A 9 16.02 2.51 -4.25
N SER A 10 16.74 2.41 -5.38
CA SER A 10 16.40 3.10 -6.63
C SER A 10 15.82 2.11 -7.65
N PHE A 11 14.55 2.33 -8.02
CA PHE A 11 13.83 1.56 -9.04
C PHE A 11 13.10 2.53 -9.97
N TYR A 12 13.65 2.76 -11.15
CA TYR A 12 13.13 3.69 -12.15
C TYR A 12 13.38 3.16 -13.56
N ASP A 13 12.69 3.72 -14.56
CA ASP A 13 12.67 3.22 -15.96
C ASP A 13 12.30 1.73 -16.08
N ASN A 14 11.64 1.17 -15.06
CA ASN A 14 11.06 -0.16 -15.07
C ASN A 14 9.66 -0.14 -15.69
N GLU A 15 9.08 -1.32 -15.88
CA GLU A 15 7.74 -1.50 -16.45
C GLU A 15 7.01 -2.60 -15.68
N ASN A 16 5.74 -2.37 -15.32
CA ASN A 16 4.91 -3.28 -14.54
C ASN A 16 5.54 -3.71 -13.20
N PHE A 17 6.00 -2.73 -12.43
CA PHE A 17 6.73 -2.94 -11.18
C PHE A 17 5.88 -2.58 -9.96
N THR A 18 6.08 -3.27 -8.85
CA THR A 18 5.50 -2.91 -7.54
C THR A 18 6.53 -3.07 -6.44
N MET A 19 6.74 -2.00 -5.67
CA MET A 19 7.45 -2.03 -4.39
C MET A 19 6.46 -1.80 -3.26
N GLN A 20 6.20 -2.84 -2.48
CA GLN A 20 5.20 -2.79 -1.43
C GLN A 20 5.68 -3.34 -0.10
N TRP A 21 5.16 -2.79 1.00
CA TRP A 21 5.44 -3.28 2.36
C TRP A 21 6.93 -3.36 2.68
N CYS A 22 7.74 -2.48 2.10
CA CYS A 22 9.18 -2.42 2.33
C CYS A 22 9.53 -1.44 3.46
N PHE A 23 10.61 -1.74 4.17
CA PHE A 23 11.18 -0.89 5.21
C PHE A 23 12.47 -0.27 4.71
N LEU A 24 12.52 1.06 4.60
CA LEU A 24 13.66 1.84 4.12
C LEU A 24 14.09 2.82 5.21
N GLY A 25 15.24 2.58 5.82
CA GLY A 25 15.71 3.34 6.96
C GLY A 25 17.15 3.81 6.80
N GLU A 26 17.47 4.97 7.35
CA GLU A 26 18.85 5.36 7.69
C GLU A 26 19.83 5.31 6.51
N SER A 27 19.62 6.18 5.52
CA SER A 27 20.65 6.45 4.50
C SER A 27 21.90 7.06 5.15
N LEU A 28 23.11 6.76 4.66
CA LEU A 28 24.35 7.30 5.22
C LEU A 28 24.67 8.67 4.61
N ARG A 29 24.51 9.73 5.39
CA ARG A 29 24.47 11.11 4.90
C ARG A 29 25.84 11.72 4.61
N ASN A 30 26.71 11.86 5.60
CA ASN A 30 28.09 12.34 5.42
C ASN A 30 29.04 11.15 5.40
N SER A 31 28.82 10.22 4.48
CA SER A 31 29.60 8.99 4.35
C SER A 31 30.66 9.11 3.26
N VAL A 32 30.99 7.99 2.62
CA VAL A 32 32.08 7.87 1.62
C VAL A 32 31.65 8.26 0.18
N HIS A 33 30.49 8.89 0.00
CA HIS A 33 30.00 9.27 -1.33
C HIS A 33 30.86 10.40 -1.94
N ASP A 34 31.27 10.23 -3.21
CA ASP A 34 32.21 11.13 -3.91
C ASP A 34 31.69 12.57 -4.08
N LYS A 35 30.37 12.73 -4.24
CA LYS A 35 29.66 14.02 -4.28
C LYS A 35 29.50 14.70 -2.90
N GLY A 36 30.08 14.14 -1.84
CA GLY A 36 29.93 14.61 -0.47
C GLY A 36 28.63 14.16 0.17
N LYS A 37 27.94 15.06 0.86
CA LYS A 37 26.69 14.78 1.59
C LYS A 37 25.61 14.13 0.69
N HIS A 38 25.27 12.87 0.93
CA HIS A 38 24.41 12.03 0.09
C HIS A 38 23.66 10.95 0.91
N GLY A 39 22.61 11.34 1.63
CA GLY A 39 21.77 10.39 2.37
C GLY A 39 20.38 10.28 1.76
N TYR A 40 20.20 9.39 0.78
CA TYR A 40 18.98 9.36 -0.04
C TYR A 40 18.22 8.03 0.04
N THR A 41 16.89 8.10 -0.01
CA THR A 41 16.07 6.88 -0.06
C THR A 41 16.07 6.28 -1.46
N GLY A 42 15.68 7.02 -2.50
CA GLY A 42 15.64 6.43 -3.84
C GLY A 42 15.12 7.32 -4.96
N ILE A 43 15.52 6.97 -6.18
CA ILE A 43 14.87 7.44 -7.41
C ILE A 43 13.82 6.43 -7.82
N TRP A 44 12.55 6.84 -7.86
CA TRP A 44 11.41 5.96 -8.13
C TRP A 44 10.68 6.40 -9.40
N GLY A 45 10.31 5.47 -10.26
CA GLY A 45 9.62 5.78 -11.51
C GLY A 45 9.33 4.54 -12.32
N GLY A 46 8.77 4.72 -13.51
CA GLY A 46 8.52 3.63 -14.44
C GLY A 46 7.15 3.68 -15.11
N LYS A 47 6.94 2.71 -15.99
CA LYS A 47 5.73 2.56 -16.80
C LYS A 47 4.75 1.62 -16.10
N GLY A 48 3.74 2.21 -15.45
CA GLY A 48 2.82 1.44 -14.62
C GLY A 48 3.53 0.87 -13.39
N ALA A 49 4.22 1.73 -12.66
CA ALA A 49 4.94 1.37 -11.44
C ALA A 49 4.12 1.78 -10.20
N SER A 50 4.08 0.92 -9.18
CA SER A 50 3.45 1.26 -7.90
C SER A 50 4.43 1.14 -6.72
N PHE A 51 4.30 2.08 -5.79
CA PHE A 51 5.09 2.16 -4.58
C PHE A 51 4.13 2.39 -3.42
N HIS A 52 3.85 1.36 -2.64
CA HIS A 52 2.81 1.47 -1.61
C HIS A 52 3.06 0.75 -0.30
N HIS A 53 2.54 1.31 0.79
CA HIS A 53 2.69 0.72 2.12
C HIS A 53 4.15 0.54 2.55
N ASN A 54 5.04 1.40 2.07
CA ASN A 54 6.45 1.40 2.47
C ASN A 54 6.68 2.37 3.63
N LEU A 55 7.59 2.01 4.54
CA LEU A 55 8.15 2.92 5.53
C LEU A 55 9.44 3.54 4.97
N ILE A 56 9.53 4.86 4.99
CA ILE A 56 10.71 5.65 4.67
C ILE A 56 11.07 6.49 5.89
N ALA A 57 12.19 6.21 6.52
CA ALA A 57 12.58 6.87 7.77
C ALA A 57 14.05 7.28 7.77
N HIS A 58 14.36 8.43 8.37
CA HIS A 58 15.74 8.86 8.67
C HIS A 58 16.66 9.01 7.44
N SER A 59 16.11 9.52 6.34
CA SER A 59 16.88 9.84 5.11
C SER A 59 16.84 11.33 4.79
N ASP A 60 17.94 11.91 4.34
CA ASP A 60 18.04 13.36 4.12
C ASP A 60 17.13 13.82 2.96
N SER A 61 17.08 13.11 1.85
CA SER A 61 16.31 13.54 0.66
C SER A 61 15.94 12.35 -0.24
N ARG A 62 15.34 12.64 -1.39
CA ARG A 62 14.82 11.65 -2.36
C ARG A 62 13.92 10.63 -1.68
N ASN A 63 12.87 11.11 -1.01
CA ASN A 63 11.95 10.31 -0.21
C ASN A 63 10.54 10.10 -0.81
N PRO A 64 10.33 9.91 -2.14
CA PRO A 64 11.29 9.63 -3.21
C PRO A 64 11.68 10.86 -4.04
N ARG A 65 12.68 10.70 -4.92
CA ARG A 65 12.77 11.52 -6.15
C ARG A 65 12.01 10.78 -7.24
N PHE A 66 10.94 11.35 -7.79
CA PHE A 66 10.33 10.74 -8.96
C PHE A 66 11.22 10.92 -10.20
N CYS A 67 11.46 9.84 -10.93
CA CYS A 67 12.42 9.82 -12.03
C CYS A 67 12.01 10.74 -13.16
N GLY A 68 10.71 10.80 -13.46
CA GLY A 68 10.22 11.46 -14.66
C GLY A 68 10.49 10.65 -15.91
N SER A 69 9.90 11.10 -17.01
CA SER A 69 10.18 10.60 -18.35
C SER A 69 11.45 11.21 -18.96
N ARG A 70 12.34 11.81 -18.15
CA ARG A 70 13.54 12.54 -18.61
C ARG A 70 14.49 11.70 -19.47
N TYR A 71 14.55 10.39 -19.23
CA TYR A 71 15.39 9.46 -20.01
C TYR A 71 14.66 8.85 -21.21
N SER A 72 13.36 8.57 -21.06
CA SER A 72 12.57 7.95 -22.13
C SER A 72 12.04 8.94 -23.16
N ASN A 73 11.87 10.21 -22.78
CA ASN A 73 11.07 11.20 -23.49
C ASN A 73 9.65 10.69 -23.83
N ARG A 74 9.09 9.86 -22.94
CA ARG A 74 7.75 9.28 -23.06
C ARG A 74 6.91 9.60 -21.83
N PRO A 75 6.51 10.87 -21.65
CA PRO A 75 5.65 11.27 -20.53
C PRO A 75 4.28 10.58 -20.56
N ASP A 76 3.85 10.09 -21.72
CA ASP A 76 2.64 9.28 -21.86
C ASP A 76 2.76 7.89 -21.24
N LEU A 77 3.99 7.40 -21.02
CA LEU A 77 4.24 6.08 -20.45
C LEU A 77 4.68 6.12 -18.99
N GLU A 78 5.29 7.21 -18.52
CA GLU A 78 5.66 7.36 -17.10
C GLU A 78 4.39 7.51 -16.25
N LEU A 79 4.10 6.50 -15.46
CA LEU A 79 2.88 6.40 -14.64
C LEU A 79 3.24 5.76 -13.31
N VAL A 80 3.20 6.56 -12.25
CA VAL A 80 3.61 6.17 -10.90
C VAL A 80 2.46 6.29 -9.93
N ASP A 81 2.21 5.21 -9.20
CA ASP A 81 1.23 5.15 -8.14
C ASP A 81 1.91 5.10 -6.77
N PHE A 82 1.96 6.24 -6.07
CA PHE A 82 2.60 6.39 -4.76
C PHE A 82 1.53 6.54 -3.68
N ARG A 83 1.19 5.44 -2.99
CA ARG A 83 0.09 5.44 -2.03
C ARG A 83 0.36 4.77 -0.70
N ASN A 84 -0.28 5.22 0.36
CA ASN A 84 -0.20 4.61 1.69
C ASN A 84 1.23 4.42 2.23
N ASN A 85 2.20 5.20 1.77
CA ASN A 85 3.56 5.17 2.32
C ASN A 85 3.63 6.05 3.58
N LEU A 86 4.50 5.67 4.51
CA LEU A 86 4.84 6.45 5.71
C LEU A 86 6.22 7.08 5.53
N ILE A 87 6.28 8.40 5.55
CA ILE A 87 7.52 9.17 5.39
C ILE A 87 7.81 9.91 6.69
N TYR A 88 8.90 9.54 7.37
CA TYR A 88 9.29 10.08 8.66
C TYR A 88 10.70 10.69 8.65
N ASN A 89 10.84 11.81 9.37
CA ASN A 89 12.13 12.42 9.70
C ASN A 89 13.06 12.62 8.48
N TRP A 90 12.48 13.02 7.35
CA TRP A 90 13.28 13.43 6.21
C TRP A 90 14.15 14.62 6.59
N GLY A 91 15.27 14.85 5.91
CA GLY A 91 16.09 16.05 6.10
C GLY A 91 15.66 17.21 5.20
N ALA A 92 16.37 17.36 4.08
CA ALA A 92 16.15 18.39 3.07
C ALA A 92 14.80 18.32 2.34
N ASN A 93 14.29 17.12 2.00
CA ASN A 93 13.03 16.99 1.26
C ASN A 93 12.28 15.68 1.54
N SER A 94 10.95 15.79 1.64
CA SER A 94 10.01 14.66 1.67
C SER A 94 9.81 14.01 0.31
N GLY A 95 10.02 14.73 -0.79
CA GLY A 95 9.96 14.20 -2.15
C GLY A 95 9.98 15.30 -3.19
N TYR A 96 10.50 15.02 -4.39
CA TYR A 96 10.64 16.03 -5.45
C TYR A 96 10.79 15.43 -6.86
N ALA A 97 10.89 16.32 -7.86
CA ALA A 97 11.05 16.05 -9.28
C ALA A 97 9.75 15.61 -9.98
N GLY A 98 9.75 14.49 -10.72
CA GLY A 98 8.60 14.08 -11.53
C GLY A 98 8.51 14.84 -12.85
N GLU A 99 9.63 14.98 -13.55
CA GLU A 99 9.74 15.70 -14.83
C GLU A 99 9.01 14.93 -15.94
N GLY A 100 7.82 15.38 -16.32
CA GLY A 100 6.92 14.63 -17.22
C GLY A 100 6.31 13.40 -16.54
N GLY A 101 5.29 12.80 -17.13
CA GLY A 101 4.58 11.65 -16.55
C GLY A 101 3.34 12.00 -15.73
N SER A 102 2.69 10.96 -15.23
CA SER A 102 1.46 11.01 -14.45
C SER A 102 1.67 10.36 -13.08
N TYR A 103 1.31 11.06 -12.00
CA TYR A 103 1.61 10.64 -10.64
C TYR A 103 0.36 10.65 -9.76
N ASN A 104 0.01 9.51 -9.18
CA ASN A 104 -0.93 9.45 -8.07
C ASN A 104 -0.15 9.55 -6.76
N MET A 105 -0.52 10.50 -5.90
CA MET A 105 0.00 10.66 -4.54
C MET A 105 -1.18 10.56 -3.57
N VAL A 106 -1.46 9.35 -3.08
CA VAL A 106 -2.74 9.04 -2.41
C VAL A 106 -2.54 8.48 -1.00
N ASN A 107 -3.20 9.07 -0.01
CA ASN A 107 -3.24 8.55 1.36
C ASN A 107 -1.88 8.22 1.99
N ASN A 108 -0.82 8.98 1.65
CA ASN A 108 0.48 8.84 2.29
C ASN A 108 0.50 9.62 3.61
N TYR A 109 1.25 9.11 4.59
CA TYR A 109 1.41 9.72 5.91
C TYR A 109 2.77 10.41 5.99
N TYR A 110 2.77 11.73 6.14
CA TYR A 110 3.95 12.57 6.31
C TYR A 110 4.11 12.97 7.77
N LYS A 111 5.19 12.51 8.39
CA LYS A 111 5.56 12.84 9.78
C LYS A 111 6.86 13.63 9.81
N PRO A 112 6.81 14.98 9.86
CA PRO A 112 8.02 15.77 10.01
C PRO A 112 8.71 15.43 11.34
N GLY A 113 9.97 15.02 11.27
CA GLY A 113 10.78 14.71 12.45
C GLY A 113 11.76 15.84 12.79
N PRO A 114 12.62 15.64 13.80
CA PRO A 114 13.63 16.62 14.21
C PRO A 114 14.59 17.07 13.08
N ALA A 115 14.89 16.21 12.10
CA ALA A 115 15.71 16.56 10.94
C ALA A 115 14.96 17.38 9.86
N SER A 116 13.62 17.35 9.87
CA SER A 116 12.80 17.84 8.77
C SER A 116 12.86 19.35 8.58
N SER A 117 13.42 19.72 7.43
CA SER A 117 13.21 21.01 6.80
C SER A 117 11.91 21.01 5.98
N ASN A 118 11.37 22.20 5.72
CA ASN A 118 10.12 22.38 4.95
C ASN A 118 8.99 21.46 5.41
N ARG A 119 8.67 21.49 6.71
CA ARG A 119 7.78 20.52 7.37
C ARG A 119 6.33 20.47 6.84
N THR A 120 5.91 21.47 6.08
CA THR A 120 4.60 21.53 5.42
C THR A 120 4.57 20.90 4.03
N ARG A 121 5.73 20.54 3.47
CA ARG A 121 5.84 20.05 2.09
C ARG A 121 5.43 18.59 1.99
N ILE A 122 4.54 18.30 1.04
CA ILE A 122 4.24 16.96 0.55
C ILE A 122 5.23 16.62 -0.56
N PHE A 123 5.33 17.47 -1.60
CA PHE A 123 6.16 17.21 -2.77
C PHE A 123 6.62 18.49 -3.48
N GLN A 124 7.77 18.42 -4.17
CA GLN A 124 8.36 19.52 -4.95
C GLN A 124 8.45 19.18 -6.46
N PRO A 125 7.42 19.47 -7.27
CA PRO A 125 7.46 19.21 -8.71
C PRO A 125 8.50 20.05 -9.44
N TYR A 126 9.22 19.45 -10.41
CA TYR A 126 10.17 20.14 -11.30
C TYR A 126 9.76 20.01 -12.78
N ALA A 127 10.19 20.98 -13.59
CA ALA A 127 10.25 20.82 -15.04
C ALA A 127 11.55 20.10 -15.43
N ASP A 128 11.53 19.40 -16.56
CA ASP A 128 12.74 18.90 -17.19
C ASP A 128 13.71 20.05 -17.53
N ASP A 129 15.01 19.80 -17.39
CA ASP A 129 16.07 20.77 -17.69
C ASP A 129 16.64 20.65 -19.11
N GLY A 130 16.17 19.67 -19.88
CA GLY A 130 16.58 19.43 -21.26
C GLY A 130 17.96 18.78 -21.41
N LYS A 131 18.58 18.32 -20.32
CA LYS A 131 19.93 17.70 -20.39
C LYS A 131 19.93 16.24 -20.80
N ASN A 132 18.77 15.58 -20.74
CA ASN A 132 18.60 14.18 -21.14
C ASN A 132 17.81 14.10 -22.46
N ALA A 133 16.94 13.10 -22.62
CA ALA A 133 16.21 12.88 -23.86
C ALA A 133 14.97 13.77 -24.00
N GLN A 134 14.40 14.21 -22.88
CA GLN A 134 13.18 15.02 -22.84
C GLN A 134 13.49 16.52 -23.00
N PRO A 135 12.68 17.29 -23.74
CA PRO A 135 12.87 18.74 -23.86
C PRO A 135 12.72 19.47 -22.52
N ALA A 136 13.47 20.56 -22.36
CA ALA A 136 13.33 21.44 -21.20
C ALA A 136 11.90 21.99 -21.08
N GLY A 137 11.42 22.15 -19.85
CA GLY A 137 10.11 22.72 -19.56
C GLY A 137 8.94 21.73 -19.58
N VAL A 138 9.20 20.43 -19.80
CA VAL A 138 8.18 19.39 -19.65
C VAL A 138 7.93 19.12 -18.16
N TRP A 139 6.67 19.25 -17.73
CA TRP A 139 6.24 19.04 -16.35
C TRP A 139 5.42 17.76 -16.21
N GLY A 140 5.48 17.13 -15.04
CA GLY A 140 4.55 16.06 -14.67
C GLY A 140 3.15 16.58 -14.33
N THR A 141 2.17 15.67 -14.34
CA THR A 141 0.80 15.93 -13.87
C THR A 141 0.50 15.04 -12.66
N PHE A 142 -0.12 15.62 -11.63
CA PHE A 142 -0.24 15.01 -10.31
C PHE A 142 -1.70 14.96 -9.86
N TYR A 143 -2.15 13.78 -9.45
CA TYR A 143 -3.36 13.60 -8.63
C TYR A 143 -2.93 13.46 -7.18
N VAL A 144 -3.33 14.41 -6.32
CA VAL A 144 -2.90 14.47 -4.92
C VAL A 144 -4.13 14.52 -4.02
N ALA A 145 -4.34 13.47 -3.22
CA ALA A 145 -5.53 13.35 -2.37
C ALA A 145 -5.29 12.50 -1.12
N GLY A 146 -5.95 12.87 -0.01
CA GLY A 146 -6.02 12.09 1.22
C GLY A 146 -4.70 11.93 1.99
N ASN A 147 -3.61 12.57 1.55
CA ASN A 147 -2.35 12.57 2.28
C ASN A 147 -2.53 13.31 3.61
N LEU A 148 -1.87 12.81 4.65
CA LEU A 148 -1.95 13.37 5.99
C LEU A 148 -0.58 13.92 6.39
N ASN A 149 -0.53 15.16 6.87
CA ASN A 149 0.61 15.70 7.59
C ASN A 149 0.29 15.73 9.09
N SER A 150 1.06 14.98 9.88
CA SER A 150 0.80 14.78 11.31
C SER A 150 0.89 16.06 12.16
N GLN A 151 1.55 17.11 11.68
CA GLN A 151 1.77 18.35 12.44
C GLN A 151 1.00 19.54 11.87
N TYR A 152 0.59 19.49 10.59
CA TYR A 152 0.02 20.64 9.88
C TYR A 152 -1.34 20.27 9.28
N ALA A 153 -2.40 20.47 10.08
CA ALA A 153 -3.77 20.11 9.71
C ALA A 153 -4.23 20.77 8.39
N ASN A 154 -3.84 22.01 8.13
CA ASN A 154 -4.17 22.70 6.88
C ASN A 154 -3.62 21.98 5.64
N ILE A 155 -2.47 21.31 5.75
CA ILE A 155 -1.91 20.50 4.65
C ILE A 155 -2.68 19.18 4.48
N THR A 156 -3.17 18.61 5.58
CA THR A 156 -4.04 17.43 5.55
C THR A 156 -5.40 17.75 4.92
N GLU A 157 -5.98 18.91 5.27
CA GLU A 157 -7.26 19.39 4.75
C GLU A 157 -7.18 19.79 3.27
N ASP A 158 -6.08 20.44 2.87
CA ASP A 158 -5.79 20.78 1.47
C ASP A 158 -4.35 20.40 1.11
N ASN A 159 -4.20 19.21 0.53
CA ASN A 159 -2.90 18.69 0.11
C ASN A 159 -2.16 19.60 -0.89
N TRP A 160 -2.87 20.40 -1.68
CA TRP A 160 -2.25 21.28 -2.67
C TRP A 160 -1.49 22.45 -2.04
N LEU A 161 -1.77 22.78 -0.77
CA LEU A 161 -0.93 23.70 0.02
C LEU A 161 0.47 23.12 0.25
N GLY A 162 0.59 21.78 0.35
CA GLY A 162 1.86 21.07 0.53
C GLY A 162 2.64 20.82 -0.76
N ILE A 163 2.05 21.08 -1.93
CA ILE A 163 2.75 21.00 -3.22
C ILE A 163 3.46 22.32 -3.50
N THR A 164 4.79 22.30 -3.63
CA THR A 164 5.59 23.52 -3.83
C THR A 164 6.48 23.37 -5.06
N PRO A 165 6.04 23.78 -6.27
CA PRO A 165 6.85 23.64 -7.49
C PRO A 165 8.19 24.38 -7.42
N SER A 166 9.17 23.95 -8.19
CA SER A 166 10.42 24.69 -8.44
C SER A 166 10.58 24.97 -9.94
N PRO A 167 10.58 26.24 -10.38
CA PRO A 167 10.47 27.45 -9.57
C PRO A 167 9.08 27.62 -8.93
N THR A 168 9.01 28.33 -7.80
CA THR A 168 7.76 28.57 -7.05
C THR A 168 6.73 29.42 -7.79
N SER A 169 7.12 30.05 -8.89
CA SER A 169 6.24 30.83 -9.77
C SER A 169 5.39 29.97 -10.71
N LYS A 170 5.67 28.66 -10.83
CA LYS A 170 4.84 27.75 -11.64
C LYS A 170 3.44 27.65 -11.03
N ASP A 171 2.43 27.88 -11.85
CA ASP A 171 1.04 27.70 -11.44
C ASP A 171 0.77 26.23 -11.12
N LYS A 172 0.27 25.98 -9.90
CA LYS A 172 -0.08 24.63 -9.43
C LYS A 172 -1.28 24.07 -10.21
N ALA A 173 -2.17 24.92 -10.72
CA ALA A 173 -3.32 24.48 -11.51
C ALA A 173 -2.88 23.75 -12.78
N GLU A 174 -1.76 24.14 -13.38
CA GLU A 174 -1.19 23.48 -14.57
C GLU A 174 -0.56 22.11 -14.28
N LEU A 175 -0.34 21.78 -13.01
CA LEU A 175 0.24 20.50 -12.58
C LEU A 175 -0.84 19.53 -12.06
N LYS A 176 -2.06 20.02 -11.84
CA LYS A 176 -3.12 19.31 -11.16
C LYS A 176 -3.92 18.44 -12.12
N SER A 177 -4.12 17.20 -11.74
CA SER A 177 -5.23 16.37 -12.23
C SER A 177 -6.32 16.29 -11.16
N ASP A 178 -7.57 16.53 -11.54
CA ASP A 178 -8.74 16.26 -10.70
C ASP A 178 -9.20 14.80 -10.79
N ILE A 179 -8.66 14.03 -11.73
CA ILE A 179 -8.99 12.61 -11.95
C ILE A 179 -7.76 11.77 -11.59
N GLU A 180 -7.96 10.78 -10.73
CA GLU A 180 -6.92 9.81 -10.39
C GLU A 180 -6.53 9.02 -11.65
N PHE A 181 -5.23 8.87 -11.88
CA PHE A 181 -4.74 8.10 -13.01
C PHE A 181 -4.97 6.61 -12.82
N ALA A 182 -4.97 5.85 -13.91
CA ALA A 182 -5.13 4.41 -13.88
C ALA A 182 -4.11 3.78 -12.91
N LYS A 183 -4.62 2.92 -12.04
CA LYS A 183 -3.85 2.15 -11.06
C LYS A 183 -4.13 0.68 -11.28
N GLY A 184 -3.11 -0.16 -11.10
CA GLY A 184 -3.26 -1.61 -11.15
C GLY A 184 -4.13 -2.16 -10.02
N GLN A 185 -4.05 -3.46 -9.79
CA GLN A 185 -4.70 -4.09 -8.65
C GLN A 185 -4.02 -3.67 -7.35
N ILE A 186 -4.77 -3.09 -6.42
CA ILE A 186 -4.25 -2.57 -5.18
C ILE A 186 -5.32 -2.50 -4.09
N THR A 187 -4.89 -2.69 -2.85
CA THR A 187 -5.70 -2.40 -1.66
C THR A 187 -5.30 -1.04 -1.13
N THR A 188 -6.27 -0.13 -0.97
CA THR A 188 -6.03 1.23 -0.47
C THR A 188 -6.62 1.39 0.92
N HIS A 189 -5.82 1.85 1.87
CA HIS A 189 -6.26 2.08 3.25
C HIS A 189 -6.54 3.56 3.51
N PRO A 190 -7.44 3.89 4.44
CA PRO A 190 -7.42 5.18 5.12
C PRO A 190 -6.03 5.50 5.68
N THR A 191 -5.62 6.76 5.64
CA THR A 191 -4.23 7.17 5.91
C THR A 191 -3.77 6.86 7.33
N ASP A 192 -4.66 7.00 8.31
CA ASP A 192 -4.46 6.60 9.71
C ASP A 192 -4.29 5.08 9.83
N LYS A 193 -5.14 4.29 9.17
CA LYS A 193 -5.01 2.84 9.17
C LYS A 193 -3.72 2.37 8.49
N ALA A 194 -3.33 3.03 7.40
CA ALA A 194 -2.08 2.75 6.70
C ALA A 194 -0.86 2.98 7.60
N TYR A 195 -0.87 4.03 8.44
CA TYR A 195 0.19 4.30 9.40
C TYR A 195 0.41 3.11 10.35
N ASP A 196 -0.66 2.64 11.00
CA ASP A 196 -0.58 1.50 11.94
C ASP A 196 -0.10 0.21 11.25
N LEU A 197 -0.66 -0.06 10.07
CA LEU A 197 -0.32 -1.27 9.31
C LEU A 197 1.13 -1.24 8.82
N VAL A 198 1.63 -0.10 8.33
CA VAL A 198 3.00 0.03 7.84
C VAL A 198 4.00 -0.16 8.98
N LEU A 199 3.76 0.44 10.15
CA LEU A 199 4.60 0.23 11.33
C LEU A 199 4.60 -1.22 11.80
N SER A 200 3.43 -1.87 11.76
CA SER A 200 3.30 -3.27 12.16
C SER A 200 3.98 -4.22 11.17
N TYR A 201 3.83 -3.98 9.86
CA TYR A 201 4.01 -5.04 8.86
C TYR A 201 5.00 -4.75 7.72
N ALA A 202 5.54 -3.54 7.58
CA ALA A 202 6.56 -3.25 6.56
C ALA A 202 7.92 -3.88 6.92
N GLY A 203 8.61 -4.42 5.90
CA GLY A 203 9.87 -5.13 6.06
C GLY A 203 9.69 -6.58 6.51
N ALA A 204 10.74 -7.14 7.13
CA ALA A 204 10.75 -8.49 7.69
C ALA A 204 9.95 -8.54 9.00
N SER A 205 8.63 -8.37 8.91
CA SER A 205 7.74 -8.18 10.07
C SER A 205 7.35 -9.44 10.83
N PHE A 206 7.76 -10.63 10.37
CA PHE A 206 7.60 -11.86 11.16
C PHE A 206 8.43 -11.82 12.45
N SER A 207 9.64 -11.27 12.36
CA SER A 207 10.48 -10.97 13.51
C SER A 207 11.36 -9.79 13.16
N ARG A 208 11.15 -8.66 13.84
CA ARG A 208 12.00 -7.47 13.68
C ARG A 208 13.31 -7.66 14.43
N ASP A 209 14.36 -7.06 13.91
CA ASP A 209 15.61 -6.90 14.66
C ASP A 209 15.58 -5.59 15.49
N ALA A 210 16.59 -5.41 16.33
CA ALA A 210 16.69 -4.25 17.20
C ALA A 210 16.79 -2.90 16.45
N VAL A 211 17.22 -2.90 15.18
CA VAL A 211 17.31 -1.69 14.36
C VAL A 211 15.92 -1.31 13.87
N ASP A 212 15.18 -2.26 13.29
CA ASP A 212 13.81 -2.07 12.85
C ASP A 212 12.89 -1.68 14.01
N GLU A 213 12.98 -2.35 15.17
CA GLU A 213 12.21 -2.02 16.37
C GLU A 213 12.49 -0.60 16.87
N ARG A 214 13.77 -0.22 16.93
CA ARG A 214 14.14 1.15 17.33
C ARG A 214 13.56 2.17 16.38
N ILE A 215 13.70 2.00 15.07
CA ILE A 215 13.21 2.96 14.09
C ILE A 215 11.67 3.05 14.17
N VAL A 216 10.95 1.93 14.35
CA VAL A 216 9.49 1.95 14.56
C VAL A 216 9.14 2.78 15.80
N GLY A 217 9.80 2.55 16.93
CA GLY A 217 9.57 3.34 18.15
C GLY A 217 9.89 4.84 17.96
N GLU A 218 10.98 5.16 17.26
CA GLU A 218 11.34 6.55 16.91
C GLU A 218 10.27 7.20 16.01
N VAL A 219 9.72 6.45 15.05
CA VAL A 219 8.62 6.91 14.19
C VAL A 219 7.38 7.12 15.03
N GLU A 220 7.01 6.22 15.95
CA GLU A 220 5.84 6.35 16.83
C GLU A 220 5.95 7.58 17.73
N ASP A 221 7.08 7.72 18.42
CA ASP A 221 7.32 8.80 19.37
C ASP A 221 7.63 10.15 18.70
N GLY A 222 7.98 10.14 17.42
CA GLY A 222 8.44 11.34 16.72
C GLY A 222 9.81 11.83 17.22
N THR A 223 10.67 10.90 17.61
CA THR A 223 12.00 11.14 18.19
C THR A 223 13.13 10.60 17.32
N PHE A 224 14.36 10.71 17.80
CA PHE A 224 15.53 10.00 17.25
C PHE A 224 16.44 9.60 18.41
N THR A 225 17.20 8.52 18.25
CA THR A 225 18.16 8.07 19.28
C THR A 225 19.58 8.54 18.99
N TYR A 226 20.03 8.43 17.73
CA TYR A 226 21.44 8.59 17.37
C TYR A 226 21.72 9.80 16.50
N VAL A 227 22.99 10.24 16.51
CA VAL A 227 23.54 11.29 15.65
C VAL A 227 24.70 10.70 14.84
N GLY A 228 24.99 11.30 13.69
CA GLY A 228 26.05 10.83 12.82
C GLY A 228 27.45 11.15 13.35
N SER A 229 28.39 10.22 13.17
CA SER A 229 29.79 10.40 13.59
C SER A 229 30.57 11.44 12.79
N ASN A 230 30.04 11.89 11.65
CA ASN A 230 30.68 12.84 10.74
C ASN A 230 29.80 14.10 10.54
N GLY A 231 29.19 14.57 11.64
CA GLY A 231 28.52 15.86 11.72
C GLY A 231 27.04 15.86 11.33
N SER A 232 26.46 14.71 10.98
CA SER A 232 25.00 14.61 10.87
C SER A 232 24.33 14.61 12.26
N THR A 233 23.09 15.11 12.32
CA THR A 233 22.34 15.27 13.57
C THR A 233 20.88 14.86 13.37
N ASN A 234 20.10 14.85 14.45
CA ASN A 234 18.65 14.68 14.43
C ASN A 234 18.16 13.34 13.84
N GLY A 235 18.90 12.26 14.08
CA GLY A 235 18.56 10.93 13.58
C GLY A 235 19.04 10.64 12.16
N LEU A 236 19.81 11.53 11.54
CA LEU A 236 20.54 11.22 10.30
C LEU A 236 21.94 10.74 10.67
N ILE A 237 22.36 9.61 10.11
CA ILE A 237 23.63 8.94 10.44
C ILE A 237 24.61 8.97 9.27
N ASP A 238 25.89 8.72 9.56
CA ASP A 238 26.99 8.80 8.60
C ASP A 238 27.67 7.43 8.37
N SER A 239 27.48 6.51 9.32
CA SER A 239 27.91 5.11 9.25
C SER A 239 26.93 4.22 10.02
N GLN A 240 26.80 2.95 9.62
CA GLN A 240 26.10 1.94 10.41
C GLN A 240 26.63 1.84 11.86
N ALA A 241 27.91 2.18 12.08
CA ALA A 241 28.53 2.13 13.39
C ALA A 241 27.93 3.15 14.37
N ASP A 242 27.30 4.21 13.85
CA ASP A 242 26.63 5.25 14.66
C ASP A 242 25.44 4.69 15.44
N VAL A 243 24.89 3.56 14.99
CA VAL A 243 23.73 2.89 15.59
C VAL A 243 24.06 1.50 16.15
N GLY A 244 25.35 1.21 16.34
CA GLY A 244 25.84 -0.08 16.86
C GLY A 244 26.11 -1.15 15.81
N GLY A 245 25.70 -0.90 14.57
CA GLY A 245 25.98 -1.74 13.40
C GLY A 245 25.09 -2.95 13.21
N TRP A 246 25.53 -3.86 12.33
CA TRP A 246 24.74 -5.04 11.95
C TRP A 246 24.38 -5.87 13.19
N PRO A 247 23.08 -6.03 13.51
CA PRO A 247 22.67 -6.78 14.67
C PRO A 247 23.05 -8.25 14.50
N LEU A 248 23.35 -8.92 15.61
CA LEU A 248 23.48 -10.37 15.61
C LEU A 248 22.06 -10.96 15.51
N LEU A 249 21.78 -11.64 14.40
CA LEU A 249 20.52 -12.34 14.20
C LEU A 249 20.60 -13.75 14.81
N TYR A 250 19.66 -14.08 15.69
CA TYR A 250 19.56 -15.40 16.30
C TYR A 250 18.60 -16.27 15.50
N SER A 251 19.09 -17.39 14.98
CA SER A 251 18.25 -18.41 14.36
C SER A 251 17.84 -19.47 15.38
N ALA A 252 16.60 -19.95 15.29
CA ALA A 252 16.20 -21.20 15.92
C ALA A 252 16.80 -22.40 15.15
N SER A 253 16.72 -23.60 15.74
CA SER A 253 16.95 -24.83 14.99
C SER A 253 15.94 -24.93 13.84
N ALA A 254 16.43 -25.16 12.63
CA ALA A 254 15.55 -25.45 11.50
C ALA A 254 14.77 -26.76 11.79
N PRO A 255 13.49 -26.82 11.39
CA PRO A 255 12.76 -28.09 11.34
C PRO A 255 13.51 -29.14 10.51
N LEU A 256 13.21 -30.42 10.75
CA LEU A 256 13.75 -31.50 9.92
C LEU A 256 13.18 -31.37 8.50
N ASP A 257 14.07 -31.44 7.51
CA ASP A 257 13.82 -31.46 6.07
C ASP A 257 14.77 -32.55 5.53
N SER A 258 14.22 -33.74 5.33
CA SER A 258 14.98 -34.98 5.09
C SER A 258 15.53 -35.07 3.67
N ASP A 259 14.90 -34.43 2.69
CA ASP A 259 15.31 -34.43 1.28
C ASP A 259 15.92 -33.10 0.80
N GLY A 260 15.82 -32.04 1.60
CA GLY A 260 16.48 -30.76 1.39
C GLY A 260 15.77 -29.85 0.39
N ASP A 261 14.45 -29.99 0.22
CA ASP A 261 13.67 -29.20 -0.74
C ASP A 261 13.16 -27.86 -0.20
N GLY A 262 13.37 -27.62 1.10
CA GLY A 262 12.99 -26.39 1.79
C GLY A 262 11.65 -26.45 2.50
N MET A 263 10.98 -27.61 2.53
CA MET A 263 9.77 -27.88 3.30
C MET A 263 10.08 -28.84 4.48
N PRO A 264 9.49 -28.64 5.67
CA PRO A 264 9.66 -29.58 6.77
C PRO A 264 8.88 -30.89 6.59
N ASP A 265 9.48 -32.01 7.00
CA ASP A 265 8.87 -33.34 6.93
C ASP A 265 7.44 -33.36 7.52
N ASP A 266 7.26 -32.82 8.74
CA ASP A 266 5.96 -32.76 9.42
C ASP A 266 4.91 -31.95 8.63
N TRP A 267 5.34 -30.91 7.90
CA TRP A 267 4.45 -30.08 7.09
C TRP A 267 4.06 -30.81 5.81
N GLU A 268 5.02 -31.46 5.16
CA GLU A 268 4.80 -32.26 3.96
C GLU A 268 3.83 -33.41 4.22
N GLU A 269 4.05 -34.18 5.29
CA GLU A 269 3.14 -35.26 5.71
C GLU A 269 1.72 -34.72 5.93
N ALA A 270 1.58 -33.57 6.59
CA ALA A 270 0.29 -32.92 6.83
C ALA A 270 -0.39 -32.42 5.54
N LYS A 271 0.37 -32.22 4.45
CA LYS A 271 -0.13 -31.85 3.12
C LYS A 271 -0.26 -33.02 2.15
N GLY A 272 0.15 -34.22 2.55
CA GLY A 272 0.13 -35.42 1.71
C GLY A 272 1.25 -35.47 0.67
N LEU A 273 2.36 -34.78 0.94
CA LEU A 273 3.61 -34.82 0.18
C LEU A 273 4.55 -35.90 0.75
N ASN A 274 5.69 -36.14 0.10
CA ASN A 274 6.63 -37.18 0.48
C ASN A 274 7.96 -36.57 0.98
N PRO A 275 8.24 -36.60 2.30
CA PRO A 275 9.45 -36.02 2.91
C PRO A 275 10.81 -36.58 2.46
N ASN A 276 10.81 -37.50 1.49
CA ASN A 276 12.00 -38.15 0.97
C ASN A 276 12.10 -38.00 -0.56
N ASP A 277 11.32 -37.11 -1.17
CA ASP A 277 11.30 -36.84 -2.60
C ASP A 277 11.31 -35.34 -2.92
N ALA A 278 12.51 -34.77 -2.93
CA ALA A 278 12.75 -33.35 -3.22
C ALA A 278 12.25 -32.87 -4.60
N ALA A 279 11.82 -33.79 -5.49
CA ALA A 279 11.17 -33.41 -6.74
C ALA A 279 9.77 -32.84 -6.53
N ASP A 280 9.13 -33.11 -5.39
CA ASP A 280 7.77 -32.67 -5.11
C ASP A 280 7.68 -31.20 -4.70
N GLY A 281 8.72 -30.62 -4.10
CA GLY A 281 8.78 -29.20 -3.75
C GLY A 281 8.53 -28.24 -4.90
N ILE A 282 8.96 -28.58 -6.12
CA ILE A 282 8.73 -27.78 -7.33
C ILE A 282 7.41 -28.10 -8.05
N MET A 283 6.65 -29.11 -7.60
CA MET A 283 5.39 -29.46 -8.23
C MET A 283 4.26 -28.49 -7.82
N LEU A 284 3.22 -28.43 -8.65
CA LEU A 284 2.04 -27.57 -8.47
C LEU A 284 0.85 -28.37 -7.92
N THR A 285 1.13 -29.31 -7.00
CA THR A 285 0.11 -30.26 -6.54
C THR A 285 -0.83 -29.67 -5.49
N LEU A 286 -0.33 -28.78 -4.63
CA LEU A 286 -1.13 -28.09 -3.62
C LEU A 286 -1.82 -26.83 -4.17
N ASN A 287 -1.25 -26.22 -5.22
CA ASN A 287 -1.80 -25.04 -5.86
C ASN A 287 -1.44 -25.02 -7.36
N SER A 288 -2.40 -24.64 -8.22
CA SER A 288 -2.18 -24.65 -9.68
C SER A 288 -1.24 -23.55 -10.20
N ALA A 289 -0.92 -22.54 -9.38
CA ALA A 289 -0.12 -21.38 -9.76
C ALA A 289 1.22 -21.28 -9.02
N TYR A 290 1.36 -21.98 -7.88
CA TYR A 290 2.52 -21.91 -7.00
C TYR A 290 3.06 -23.30 -6.69
N THR A 291 4.38 -23.42 -6.66
CA THR A 291 5.09 -24.62 -6.22
C THR A 291 4.74 -24.97 -4.78
N ASN A 292 4.84 -26.25 -4.42
CA ASN A 292 4.60 -26.70 -3.06
C ASN A 292 5.47 -25.92 -2.05
N VAL A 293 6.74 -25.65 -2.39
CA VAL A 293 7.64 -24.82 -1.55
C VAL A 293 7.17 -23.37 -1.42
N GLU A 294 6.63 -22.75 -2.47
CA GLU A 294 6.04 -21.41 -2.39
C GLU A 294 4.77 -21.39 -1.52
N VAL A 295 3.96 -22.45 -1.56
CA VAL A 295 2.79 -22.62 -0.68
C VAL A 295 3.22 -22.74 0.77
N TYR A 296 4.29 -23.50 1.06
CA TYR A 296 4.88 -23.60 2.39
C TYR A 296 5.38 -22.23 2.88
N LEU A 297 6.23 -21.55 2.11
CA LEU A 297 6.80 -20.25 2.47
C LEU A 297 5.70 -19.20 2.72
N ASN A 298 4.63 -19.21 1.93
CA ASN A 298 3.48 -18.34 2.15
C ASN A 298 2.77 -18.67 3.47
N SER A 299 2.59 -19.96 3.78
CA SER A 299 1.90 -20.41 4.99
C SER A 299 2.54 -19.91 6.29
N LEU A 300 3.87 -19.71 6.29
CA LEU A 300 4.62 -19.18 7.44
C LEU A 300 4.20 -17.76 7.84
N VAL A 301 3.67 -16.97 6.88
CA VAL A 301 3.32 -15.56 7.08
C VAL A 301 1.88 -15.26 6.69
N LYS A 302 1.04 -16.28 6.54
CA LYS A 302 -0.35 -16.17 6.07
C LYS A 302 -1.14 -15.14 6.89
N ASP A 303 -1.04 -15.18 8.20
CA ASP A 303 -1.77 -14.28 9.10
C ASP A 303 -1.31 -12.82 8.94
N ILE A 304 -0.02 -12.59 8.69
CA ILE A 304 0.53 -11.27 8.37
C ILE A 304 -0.03 -10.76 7.03
N VAL A 305 -0.07 -11.62 6.00
CA VAL A 305 -0.63 -11.27 4.69
C VAL A 305 -2.11 -10.92 4.80
N ALA A 306 -2.89 -11.68 5.57
CA ALA A 306 -4.29 -11.38 5.84
C ALA A 306 -4.44 -10.06 6.59
N ALA A 307 -3.66 -9.84 7.66
CA ALA A 307 -3.73 -8.64 8.47
C ALA A 307 -3.39 -7.35 7.69
N LYS A 308 -2.45 -7.42 6.74
CA LYS A 308 -2.09 -6.32 5.82
C LYS A 308 -3.27 -5.80 4.97
N ARG A 309 -4.35 -6.57 4.82
CA ARG A 309 -5.54 -6.21 4.01
C ARG A 309 -6.68 -5.64 4.86
N VAL A 310 -6.61 -5.76 6.19
CA VAL A 310 -7.72 -5.42 7.09
C VAL A 310 -7.96 -3.91 7.13
N GLY A 311 -9.21 -3.52 6.83
CA GLY A 311 -9.63 -2.11 6.81
C GLY A 311 -9.29 -1.38 5.51
N GLY A 312 -8.79 -2.10 4.50
CA GLY A 312 -8.51 -1.56 3.17
C GLY A 312 -9.67 -1.76 2.19
N LEU A 313 -9.69 -0.92 1.17
CA LEU A 313 -10.58 -1.04 0.01
C LEU A 313 -9.77 -1.61 -1.16
N ALA A 314 -9.99 -2.88 -1.48
CA ALA A 314 -9.43 -3.53 -2.66
C ALA A 314 -10.20 -3.15 -3.92
N ASN A 315 -9.49 -2.86 -5.01
CA ASN A 315 -10.09 -2.67 -6.34
C ASN A 315 -10.08 -3.93 -7.21
N TYR A 316 -9.80 -5.09 -6.60
CA TYR A 316 -9.73 -6.39 -7.25
C TYR A 316 -10.49 -7.44 -6.43
N TYR A 317 -10.84 -8.54 -7.07
CA TYR A 317 -11.37 -9.73 -6.41
C TYR A 317 -10.23 -10.73 -6.25
N ASP A 318 -9.92 -11.14 -5.02
CA ASP A 318 -8.96 -12.22 -4.82
C ASP A 318 -9.63 -13.54 -5.21
N THR A 319 -9.20 -14.11 -6.33
CA THR A 319 -9.72 -15.40 -6.82
C THR A 319 -8.94 -16.60 -6.28
N PHE A 320 -7.83 -16.37 -5.57
CA PHE A 320 -6.88 -17.42 -5.17
C PHE A 320 -7.04 -17.87 -3.71
N ASP A 321 -7.78 -17.11 -2.89
CA ASP A 321 -8.20 -17.56 -1.54
C ASP A 321 -9.43 -18.49 -1.55
N ILE A 322 -9.86 -18.99 -2.72
CA ILE A 322 -10.85 -20.08 -2.84
C ILE A 322 -10.15 -21.44 -2.74
N ALA A 323 -9.38 -21.66 -1.68
CA ALA A 323 -8.96 -22.98 -1.24
C ALA A 323 -8.78 -23.02 0.28
N SER A 324 -9.79 -23.55 0.96
CA SER A 324 -9.73 -24.07 2.34
C SER A 324 -9.43 -23.06 3.48
N SER A 325 -10.35 -22.13 3.69
CA SER A 325 -10.77 -21.77 5.06
C SER A 325 -12.29 -21.72 5.15
N THR A 326 -12.94 -22.82 4.77
CA THR A 326 -14.31 -23.09 5.19
C THR A 326 -14.44 -23.33 6.71
N GLY A 327 -13.34 -23.17 7.47
CA GLY A 327 -13.30 -23.31 8.93
C GLY A 327 -13.61 -22.02 9.71
N ASP A 328 -13.08 -20.85 9.31
CA ASP A 328 -13.03 -19.69 10.23
C ASP A 328 -13.47 -18.33 9.65
N ILE A 329 -13.96 -18.27 8.40
CA ILE A 329 -14.60 -17.04 7.83
C ILE A 329 -16.14 -17.11 7.92
N TYR A 330 -16.70 -18.20 8.45
CA TYR A 330 -18.13 -18.28 8.82
C TYR A 330 -18.41 -17.88 10.27
N ALA A 331 -17.59 -17.02 10.86
CA ALA A 331 -18.03 -16.24 12.00
C ALA A 331 -18.64 -14.91 11.52
N ASN A 332 -19.91 -14.99 11.10
CA ASN A 332 -20.87 -13.89 10.98
C ASN A 332 -21.01 -13.09 9.66
N ALA A 333 -20.64 -13.64 8.49
CA ALA A 333 -21.23 -13.13 7.25
C ALA A 333 -22.56 -13.86 7.01
N ALA A 334 -23.69 -13.17 7.20
CA ALA A 334 -24.99 -13.73 6.87
C ALA A 334 -24.99 -14.19 5.40
N GLN A 335 -25.39 -15.44 5.13
CA GLN A 335 -25.63 -15.88 3.76
C GLN A 335 -26.91 -15.20 3.27
N VAL A 336 -26.79 -14.26 2.34
CA VAL A 336 -27.95 -13.64 1.70
C VAL A 336 -28.10 -14.08 0.26
N VAL A 337 -29.31 -14.51 -0.08
CA VAL A 337 -29.74 -14.82 -1.44
C VAL A 337 -30.84 -13.83 -1.83
N VAL A 338 -30.66 -13.15 -2.96
CA VAL A 338 -31.67 -12.29 -3.57
C VAL A 338 -32.12 -12.93 -4.88
N PHE A 339 -33.39 -13.29 -4.99
CA PHE A 339 -33.95 -13.90 -6.18
C PHE A 339 -35.17 -13.11 -6.69
N PRO A 340 -35.30 -12.94 -8.02
CA PRO A 340 -36.45 -12.24 -8.59
C PRO A 340 -37.72 -13.10 -8.48
N GLN A 341 -38.86 -12.45 -8.24
CA GLN A 341 -40.20 -13.03 -8.41
C GLN A 341 -40.93 -12.28 -9.53
N PRO A 342 -40.76 -12.71 -10.80
CA PRO A 342 -41.24 -11.95 -11.96
C PRO A 342 -42.76 -11.80 -12.02
N ALA A 343 -43.50 -12.80 -11.52
CA ALA A 343 -44.97 -12.79 -11.51
C ALA A 343 -45.55 -11.60 -10.73
N ASP A 344 -44.92 -11.27 -9.59
CA ASP A 344 -45.38 -10.23 -8.67
C ASP A 344 -44.54 -8.93 -8.76
N ARG A 345 -43.53 -8.92 -9.65
CA ARG A 345 -42.59 -7.80 -9.86
C ARG A 345 -41.85 -7.39 -8.57
N GLN A 346 -41.41 -8.38 -7.82
CA GLN A 346 -40.70 -8.21 -6.55
C GLN A 346 -39.34 -8.90 -6.58
N ILE A 347 -38.50 -8.59 -5.60
CA ILE A 347 -37.37 -9.41 -5.22
C ILE A 347 -37.67 -10.05 -3.87
N ASN A 348 -37.27 -11.31 -3.71
CA ASN A 348 -37.26 -11.99 -2.43
C ASN A 348 -35.84 -12.08 -1.94
N ILE A 349 -35.68 -11.81 -0.65
CA ILE A 349 -34.42 -11.78 0.06
C ILE A 349 -34.53 -12.85 1.14
N THR A 350 -33.57 -13.76 1.19
CA THR A 350 -33.42 -14.74 2.26
C THR A 350 -32.05 -14.58 2.86
N ALA A 351 -31.97 -14.52 4.18
CA ALA A 351 -30.76 -14.32 4.94
C ALA A 351 -30.58 -15.44 5.98
N SER A 352 -29.35 -15.78 6.33
CA SER A 352 -29.07 -16.65 7.48
C SER A 352 -29.14 -15.94 8.84
N GLU A 353 -29.33 -14.61 8.84
CA GLU A 353 -29.46 -13.77 10.04
C GLU A 353 -30.72 -12.90 9.94
N PRO A 354 -31.38 -12.54 11.05
CA PRO A 354 -32.53 -11.64 11.05
C PRO A 354 -32.19 -10.27 10.47
N MET A 355 -32.99 -9.83 9.50
CA MET A 355 -32.86 -8.54 8.84
C MET A 355 -33.59 -7.46 9.65
N SER A 356 -33.02 -6.25 9.66
CA SER A 356 -33.63 -5.05 10.24
C SER A 356 -34.10 -4.05 9.18
N ARG A 357 -33.41 -3.99 8.03
CA ARG A 357 -33.70 -3.02 6.96
C ARG A 357 -33.20 -3.45 5.59
N ILE A 358 -33.86 -3.00 4.55
CA ILE A 358 -33.48 -3.14 3.15
C ILE A 358 -33.41 -1.75 2.51
N GLU A 359 -32.29 -1.43 1.87
CA GLU A 359 -32.08 -0.17 1.16
C GLU A 359 -31.64 -0.48 -0.28
N ILE A 360 -32.24 0.17 -1.28
CA ILE A 360 -31.85 0.01 -2.69
C ILE A 360 -31.27 1.32 -3.20
N PHE A 361 -30.09 1.23 -3.82
CA PHE A 361 -29.38 2.36 -4.42
C PHE A 361 -29.28 2.18 -5.93
N ASN A 362 -29.34 3.28 -6.68
CA ASN A 362 -29.05 3.28 -8.11
C ASN A 362 -27.52 3.22 -8.37
N LEU A 363 -27.13 3.15 -9.65
CA LEU A 363 -25.71 3.09 -10.05
C LEU A 363 -24.89 4.31 -9.61
N ASN A 364 -25.53 5.45 -9.38
CA ASN A 364 -24.90 6.70 -8.91
C ASN A 364 -24.80 6.77 -7.38
N GLY A 365 -25.17 5.69 -6.66
CA GLY A 365 -25.16 5.64 -5.21
C GLY A 365 -26.30 6.39 -4.53
N SER A 366 -27.32 6.86 -5.26
CA SER A 366 -28.48 7.52 -4.66
C SER A 366 -29.47 6.48 -4.14
N LEU A 367 -29.97 6.68 -2.92
CA LEU A 367 -31.03 5.86 -2.32
C LEU A 367 -32.33 6.03 -3.12
N VAL A 368 -32.88 4.94 -3.63
CA VAL A 368 -34.13 4.93 -4.41
C VAL A 368 -35.28 4.24 -3.67
N MET A 369 -34.98 3.44 -2.64
CA MET A 369 -35.97 2.72 -1.85
C MET A 369 -35.38 2.34 -0.49
N ALA A 370 -36.18 2.41 0.57
CA ALA A 370 -35.83 1.91 1.90
C ALA A 370 -37.06 1.30 2.58
N GLU A 371 -36.89 0.14 3.20
CA GLU A 371 -37.94 -0.61 3.90
C GLU A 371 -37.38 -1.16 5.22
N SER A 372 -38.24 -1.22 6.24
CA SER A 372 -37.99 -2.06 7.41
C SER A 372 -38.15 -3.53 7.01
N ALA A 373 -37.29 -4.39 7.54
CA ALA A 373 -37.40 -5.84 7.38
C ALA A 373 -37.40 -6.49 8.76
N GLU A 374 -38.02 -7.66 8.87
CA GLU A 374 -38.04 -8.46 10.10
C GLU A 374 -37.86 -9.93 9.74
N GLY A 375 -37.04 -10.64 10.52
CA GLY A 375 -36.81 -12.07 10.34
C GLY A 375 -35.89 -12.41 9.15
N PHE A 376 -35.94 -13.67 8.72
CA PHE A 376 -34.96 -14.25 7.78
C PHE A 376 -35.34 -14.11 6.31
N THR A 377 -36.56 -13.66 6.02
CA THR A 377 -37.08 -13.53 4.65
C THR A 377 -37.84 -12.23 4.49
N HIS A 378 -37.60 -11.52 3.39
CA HIS A 378 -38.29 -10.27 3.09
C HIS A 378 -38.58 -10.18 1.58
N SER A 379 -39.71 -9.58 1.24
CA SER A 379 -40.11 -9.35 -0.16
C SER A 379 -40.25 -7.85 -0.41
N SER A 380 -39.50 -7.34 -1.38
CA SER A 380 -39.49 -5.92 -1.74
C SER A 380 -40.07 -5.70 -3.13
N GLY A 381 -41.08 -4.84 -3.23
CA GLY A 381 -41.72 -4.48 -4.49
C GLY A 381 -40.87 -3.54 -5.34
N ILE A 382 -40.33 -4.02 -6.45
CA ILE A 382 -39.40 -3.24 -7.31
C ILE A 382 -40.06 -2.73 -8.59
N SER A 383 -41.39 -2.83 -8.72
CA SER A 383 -42.13 -2.49 -9.94
C SER A 383 -41.91 -1.04 -10.42
N HIS A 384 -41.79 -0.11 -9.47
CA HIS A 384 -41.62 1.33 -9.70
C HIS A 384 -40.21 1.75 -10.14
N LEU A 385 -39.19 0.90 -9.95
CA LEU A 385 -37.82 1.20 -10.36
C LEU A 385 -37.66 1.11 -11.90
N PRO A 386 -36.86 1.96 -12.56
CA PRO A 386 -36.57 1.79 -13.99
C PRO A 386 -35.76 0.51 -14.26
N GLN A 387 -35.69 0.08 -15.53
CA GLN A 387 -34.71 -0.92 -15.94
C GLN A 387 -33.29 -0.39 -15.66
N GLY A 388 -32.41 -1.24 -15.16
CA GLY A 388 -31.07 -0.82 -14.78
C GLY A 388 -30.41 -1.68 -13.72
N VAL A 389 -29.23 -1.24 -13.29
CA VAL A 389 -28.43 -1.87 -12.23
C VAL A 389 -28.69 -1.15 -10.92
N PHE A 390 -28.90 -1.91 -9.86
CA PHE A 390 -29.12 -1.41 -8.50
C PHE A 390 -28.26 -2.19 -7.50
N PHE A 391 -28.02 -1.58 -6.34
CA PHE A 391 -27.36 -2.19 -5.21
C PHE A 391 -28.34 -2.30 -4.05
N VAL A 392 -28.57 -3.52 -3.56
CA VAL A 392 -29.42 -3.81 -2.41
C VAL A 392 -28.53 -3.97 -1.20
N LYS A 393 -28.65 -3.06 -0.24
CA LYS A 393 -27.99 -3.13 1.07
C LYS A 393 -28.99 -3.68 2.09
N ILE A 394 -28.64 -4.80 2.70
CA ILE A 394 -29.36 -5.41 3.81
C ILE A 394 -28.66 -5.03 5.10
N GLY A 395 -29.41 -4.53 6.07
CA GLY A 395 -28.97 -4.42 7.45
C GLY A 395 -29.56 -5.54 8.29
N PHE A 396 -28.77 -6.06 9.21
CA PHE A 396 -29.17 -7.11 10.16
C PHE A 396 -29.42 -6.55 11.56
N ASP A 397 -30.13 -7.28 12.39
CA ASP A 397 -30.41 -6.89 13.79
C ASP A 397 -29.12 -6.79 14.63
N ASN A 398 -28.09 -7.56 14.27
CA ASN A 398 -26.78 -7.53 14.91
C ASN A 398 -25.91 -6.31 14.51
N GLY A 399 -26.45 -5.40 13.69
CA GLY A 399 -25.75 -4.19 13.23
C GLY A 399 -24.88 -4.38 11.99
N ALA A 400 -24.65 -5.62 11.53
CA ALA A 400 -23.93 -5.91 10.30
C ALA A 400 -24.72 -5.45 9.06
N THR A 401 -24.01 -5.28 7.93
CA THR A 401 -24.64 -4.99 6.65
C THR A 401 -24.01 -5.78 5.52
N GLN A 402 -24.81 -6.13 4.51
CA GLN A 402 -24.33 -6.78 3.29
C GLN A 402 -24.92 -6.08 2.06
N VAL A 403 -24.15 -5.99 0.97
CA VAL A 403 -24.58 -5.33 -0.27
C VAL A 403 -24.51 -6.31 -1.44
N LEU A 404 -25.58 -6.42 -2.22
CA LEU A 404 -25.66 -7.24 -3.42
C LEU A 404 -26.05 -6.39 -4.63
N LYS A 405 -25.45 -6.69 -5.78
CA LYS A 405 -25.85 -6.10 -7.07
C LYS A 405 -27.04 -6.86 -7.66
N ILE A 406 -28.07 -6.14 -8.09
CA ILE A 406 -29.17 -6.68 -8.87
C ILE A 406 -29.29 -5.97 -10.23
N VAL A 407 -29.84 -6.67 -11.22
CA VAL A 407 -30.10 -6.11 -12.55
C VAL A 407 -31.58 -6.30 -12.87
N LYS A 408 -32.33 -5.20 -12.98
CA LYS A 408 -33.71 -5.20 -13.44
C LYS A 408 -33.72 -5.08 -14.96
N ARG A 409 -34.12 -6.15 -15.63
CA ARG A 409 -34.27 -6.23 -17.09
C ARG A 409 -35.67 -5.86 -17.53
#